data_AF-A0A497Q9E4-F1
#
_entry.id   AF-A0A497Q9E4-F1
#
_cell.length_a   1.000
_cell.length_b   1.000
_cell.length_c   1.000
_cell.angle_alpha   90.00
_cell.angle_beta   90.00
_cell.angle_gamma   90.00
#
_symmetry.space_group_name_H-M   'P 1'
#
loop_
_entity.id
_entity.type
_entity.pdbx_description
1 polymer ?
#
loop_
_entity_poly.entity_id
_entity_poly.type
_entity_poly.pdbx_seq_one_letter_code
_entity_poly.pdbx_strand_id
1 'polypeptide(L)'
;FNPAQIDGYTANDPAQFSWFVKKAIPSLTGKKLPKSIKKNLSESIKKMPVDSKLFIVGIMLSRNTSDIRMSVQFKDPSKIPSYLKEIGWTDADDTFETLIEDIVSLDISRVVLDFDVGEKIGRKIAIECSFAPTYFHEEERWDELLDYLVERGIVSPEKKDELLSFQGIDSSVMFIDQRQGKSNSNTIVRYITHIKIVYNPDEKKLKAKAYMAIRHFGTFSKMDS
;
A
#
# COMPACT_ATOMS: atom_id res chain seq x y z
N PHE A 1 -4.41 -8.61 7.34
CA PHE A 1 -3.70 -8.55 6.05
C PHE A 1 -2.25 -8.24 6.37
N ASN A 2 -1.35 -9.23 6.29
CA ASN A 2 0.07 -9.03 6.51
C ASN A 2 0.78 -9.12 5.16
N PRO A 3 0.91 -8.02 4.41
CA PRO A 3 1.52 -8.08 3.09
C PRO A 3 3.04 -8.30 3.11
N ALA A 4 3.65 -8.49 4.29
CA ALA A 4 5.09 -8.56 4.47
C ALA A 4 5.75 -9.94 4.20
N GLN A 5 4.99 -10.96 3.81
CA GLN A 5 5.58 -12.22 3.36
C GLN A 5 4.98 -12.64 2.03
N ILE A 6 5.62 -12.21 0.95
CA ILE A 6 5.40 -12.82 -0.35
C ILE A 6 6.77 -12.85 -1.02
N ASP A 7 7.37 -14.04 -0.97
CA ASP A 7 8.56 -14.39 -1.74
C ASP A 7 8.27 -14.27 -3.24
N GLY A 8 9.20 -13.59 -3.91
CA GLY A 8 9.55 -13.73 -5.32
C GLY A 8 8.42 -13.92 -6.33
N TYR A 9 7.95 -12.82 -6.93
CA TYR A 9 7.70 -12.80 -8.38
C TYR A 9 8.05 -11.41 -8.91
N THR A 10 9.18 -11.31 -9.61
CA THR A 10 9.41 -10.22 -10.54
C THR A 10 8.46 -10.42 -11.71
N ALA A 11 7.60 -9.43 -11.95
CA ALA A 11 6.51 -9.57 -12.91
C ALA A 11 6.98 -9.30 -14.35
N ASN A 12 8.09 -9.91 -14.78
CA ASN A 12 8.65 -9.62 -16.12
C ASN A 12 7.96 -10.40 -17.24
N ASP A 13 7.14 -11.41 -16.90
CA ASP A 13 6.37 -12.20 -17.87
C ASP A 13 4.85 -12.02 -17.68
N PRO A 14 4.19 -11.21 -18.53
CA PRO A 14 2.74 -11.05 -18.53
C PRO A 14 1.94 -12.37 -18.66
N ALA A 15 2.53 -13.43 -19.22
CA ALA A 15 1.84 -14.71 -19.38
C ALA A 15 1.47 -15.33 -18.03
N GLN A 16 2.32 -15.16 -17.01
CA GLN A 16 2.08 -15.61 -15.63
C GLN A 16 0.84 -14.95 -15.02
N PHE A 17 0.51 -13.75 -15.49
CA PHE A 17 -0.60 -12.92 -15.02
C PHE A 17 -1.86 -13.04 -15.89
N SER A 18 -1.79 -13.79 -16.99
CA SER A 18 -2.89 -13.89 -17.94
C SER A 18 -4.17 -14.48 -17.35
N TRP A 19 -4.08 -15.25 -16.25
CA TRP A 19 -5.23 -15.86 -15.59
C TRP A 19 -6.21 -14.83 -15.03
N PHE A 20 -5.75 -13.72 -14.44
CA PHE A 20 -6.67 -12.75 -13.85
C PHE A 20 -7.38 -11.92 -14.93
N VAL A 21 -6.72 -11.68 -16.06
CA VAL A 21 -7.32 -11.04 -17.24
C VAL A 21 -8.34 -11.95 -17.93
N LYS A 22 -8.05 -13.24 -18.02
CA LYS A 22 -8.89 -14.22 -18.73
C LYS A 22 -10.03 -14.77 -17.88
N LYS A 23 -9.85 -14.87 -16.56
CA LYS A 23 -10.79 -15.52 -15.64
C LYS A 23 -11.30 -14.55 -14.55
N ALA A 24 -10.41 -14.02 -13.71
CA ALA A 24 -10.82 -13.28 -12.51
C ALA A 24 -11.62 -12.01 -12.82
N ILE A 25 -11.11 -11.14 -13.69
CA ILE A 25 -11.78 -9.88 -14.06
C ILE A 25 -13.17 -10.15 -14.68
N PRO A 26 -13.31 -11.05 -15.67
CA PRO A 26 -14.63 -11.42 -16.18
C PRO A 26 -15.58 -11.97 -15.13
N SER A 27 -15.10 -12.81 -14.20
CA SER A 27 -15.93 -13.34 -13.11
C SER A 27 -16.39 -12.26 -12.14
N LEU A 28 -15.55 -11.27 -11.83
CA LEU A 28 -15.87 -10.19 -10.89
C LEU A 28 -16.75 -9.10 -11.50
N THR A 29 -16.60 -8.82 -12.80
CA THR A 29 -17.29 -7.71 -13.48
C THR A 29 -18.48 -8.15 -14.33
N GLY A 30 -18.61 -9.46 -14.59
CA GLY A 30 -19.57 -10.01 -15.55
C GLY A 30 -19.26 -9.66 -17.01
N LYS A 31 -18.14 -9.00 -17.30
CA LYS A 31 -17.80 -8.48 -18.64
C LYS A 31 -16.35 -8.77 -18.99
N LYS A 32 -16.07 -8.94 -20.29
CA LYS A 32 -14.69 -9.02 -20.77
C LYS A 32 -14.05 -7.64 -20.73
N LEU A 33 -12.80 -7.58 -20.28
CA LEU A 33 -12.02 -6.34 -20.32
C LEU A 33 -11.77 -5.91 -21.78
N PRO A 34 -11.89 -4.60 -22.12
CA PRO A 34 -11.58 -4.06 -23.44
C PRO A 34 -10.16 -4.41 -23.91
N LYS A 35 -9.96 -4.55 -25.22
CA LYS A 35 -8.66 -4.94 -25.81
C LYS A 35 -7.55 -3.92 -25.50
N SER A 36 -7.87 -2.63 -25.51
CA SER A 36 -6.96 -1.53 -25.15
C SER A 36 -6.43 -1.68 -23.72
N ILE A 37 -7.33 -1.84 -22.75
CA ILE A 37 -6.97 -2.00 -21.34
C ILE A 37 -6.15 -3.28 -21.12
N LYS A 38 -6.52 -4.39 -21.76
CA LYS A 38 -5.72 -5.64 -21.71
C LYS A 38 -4.29 -5.44 -22.21
N LYS A 39 -4.12 -4.70 -23.31
CA LYS A 39 -2.80 -4.39 -23.87
C LYS A 39 -2.02 -3.51 -22.89
N ASN A 40 -2.60 -2.41 -22.40
CA ASN A 40 -1.93 -1.51 -21.47
C ASN A 40 -1.52 -2.19 -20.18
N LEU A 41 -2.36 -3.08 -19.65
CA LEU A 41 -2.06 -3.89 -18.48
C LEU A 41 -0.88 -4.83 -18.73
N SER A 42 -0.87 -5.53 -19.87
CA SER A 42 0.24 -6.41 -20.25
C SER A 42 1.55 -5.65 -20.45
N GLU A 43 1.49 -4.46 -21.08
CA GLU A 43 2.67 -3.59 -21.25
C GLU A 43 3.16 -3.04 -19.92
N SER A 44 2.24 -2.66 -19.02
CA SER A 44 2.59 -2.17 -17.68
C SER A 44 3.33 -3.23 -16.88
N ILE A 45 2.88 -4.49 -16.94
CA ILE A 45 3.55 -5.63 -16.30
C ILE A 45 4.91 -5.88 -16.95
N LYS A 46 4.97 -5.96 -18.28
CA LYS A 46 6.21 -6.25 -19.01
C LYS A 46 7.34 -5.24 -18.74
N LYS A 47 6.99 -3.98 -18.50
CA LYS A 47 7.92 -2.88 -18.23
C LYS A 47 8.28 -2.72 -16.76
N MET A 48 7.71 -3.52 -15.87
CA MET A 48 8.05 -3.46 -14.45
C MET A 48 9.55 -3.66 -14.24
N PRO A 49 10.23 -2.82 -13.44
CA PRO A 49 11.65 -2.97 -13.23
C PRO A 49 12.01 -4.33 -12.60
N VAL A 50 13.22 -4.80 -12.91
CA VAL A 50 13.82 -5.94 -12.21
C VAL A 50 13.84 -5.62 -10.71
N ASP A 51 13.40 -6.59 -9.91
CA ASP A 51 13.19 -6.52 -8.45
C ASP A 51 11.96 -5.74 -7.96
N SER A 52 11.07 -5.33 -8.87
CA SER A 52 9.72 -4.89 -8.50
C SER A 52 8.75 -6.08 -8.51
N LYS A 53 7.62 -5.90 -7.83
CA LYS A 53 6.63 -6.98 -7.68
C LYS A 53 5.21 -6.49 -7.79
N LEU A 54 4.41 -7.21 -8.57
CA LEU A 54 2.98 -6.95 -8.66
C LEU A 54 2.34 -7.36 -7.34
N PHE A 55 1.90 -6.37 -6.57
CA PHE A 55 1.45 -6.54 -5.19
C PHE A 55 -0.07 -6.74 -5.12
N ILE A 56 -0.84 -5.88 -5.79
CA ILE A 56 -2.30 -5.96 -5.85
C ILE A 56 -2.77 -5.65 -7.26
N VAL A 57 -3.80 -6.37 -7.72
CA VAL A 57 -4.62 -6.02 -8.87
C VAL A 57 -6.05 -5.85 -8.38
N GLY A 58 -6.58 -4.63 -8.51
CA GLY A 58 -7.89 -4.25 -7.95
C GLY A 58 -8.88 -3.83 -9.01
N ILE A 59 -10.16 -4.16 -8.77
CA ILE A 59 -11.30 -3.69 -9.56
C ILE A 59 -12.18 -2.85 -8.65
N MET A 60 -12.40 -1.60 -9.03
CA MET A 60 -13.18 -0.65 -8.22
C MET A 60 -14.65 -0.70 -8.64
N LEU A 61 -15.37 -1.75 -8.23
CA LEU A 61 -16.74 -2.04 -8.69
C LEU A 61 -17.77 -0.92 -8.47
N SER A 62 -17.52 -0.03 -7.49
CA SER A 62 -18.39 1.13 -7.21
C SER A 62 -18.16 2.32 -8.15
N ARG A 63 -17.10 2.30 -8.97
CA ARG A 63 -16.77 3.38 -9.91
C ARG A 63 -17.35 3.07 -11.28
N ASN A 64 -17.83 4.10 -11.98
CA ASN A 64 -18.26 3.98 -13.37
C ASN A 64 -17.04 4.03 -14.32
N THR A 65 -16.10 3.10 -14.15
CA THR A 65 -14.93 2.94 -15.02
C THR A 65 -14.59 1.46 -15.21
N SER A 66 -13.93 1.14 -16.33
CA SER A 66 -13.35 -0.19 -16.58
C SER A 66 -11.86 -0.27 -16.21
N ASP A 67 -11.32 0.77 -15.59
CA ASP A 67 -9.91 0.82 -15.22
C ASP A 67 -9.58 -0.21 -14.14
N ILE A 68 -8.37 -0.76 -14.24
CA ILE A 68 -7.83 -1.75 -13.32
C ILE A 68 -6.76 -1.09 -12.46
N ARG A 69 -6.90 -1.15 -11.14
CA ARG A 69 -5.87 -0.71 -10.20
C ARG A 69 -4.71 -1.68 -10.24
N MET A 70 -3.51 -1.20 -10.53
CA MET A 70 -2.27 -1.90 -10.27
C MET A 70 -1.58 -1.29 -9.05
N SER A 71 -1.10 -2.16 -8.18
CA SER A 71 -0.20 -1.81 -7.09
C SER A 71 1.10 -2.57 -7.27
N VAL A 72 2.21 -1.86 -7.43
CA VAL A 72 3.54 -2.43 -7.68
C VAL A 72 4.46 -2.04 -6.53
N GLN A 73 5.02 -3.03 -5.85
CA GLN A 73 6.02 -2.82 -4.82
C GLN A 73 7.40 -2.68 -5.45
N PHE A 74 8.14 -1.66 -5.05
CA PHE A 74 9.51 -1.40 -5.52
C PHE A 74 10.50 -1.68 -4.40
N LYS A 75 11.55 -2.44 -4.72
CA LYS A 75 12.74 -2.54 -3.87
C LYS A 75 13.58 -1.28 -3.91
N ASP A 76 13.63 -0.65 -5.08
CA ASP A 76 14.34 0.60 -5.35
C ASP A 76 13.33 1.64 -5.86
N PRO A 77 12.85 2.56 -5.00
CA PRO A 77 11.88 3.58 -5.37
C PRO A 77 12.37 4.54 -6.44
N SER A 78 13.69 4.72 -6.61
CA SER A 78 14.25 5.63 -7.63
C SER A 78 13.90 5.21 -9.07
N LYS A 79 13.48 3.96 -9.28
CA LYS A 79 13.02 3.44 -10.58
C LYS A 79 11.57 3.79 -10.91
N ILE A 80 10.83 4.39 -9.98
CA ILE A 80 9.41 4.69 -10.17
C ILE A 80 9.19 5.74 -11.28
N PRO A 81 9.90 6.88 -11.33
CA PRO A 81 9.68 7.89 -12.37
C PRO A 81 9.95 7.36 -13.79
N SER A 82 11.06 6.63 -13.97
CA SER A 82 11.39 6.02 -15.27
C SER A 82 10.36 4.97 -15.70
N TYR A 83 9.91 4.11 -14.77
CA TYR A 83 8.83 3.15 -15.04
C TYR A 83 7.53 3.83 -15.49
N LEU A 84 7.09 4.86 -14.76
CA LEU A 84 5.87 5.62 -15.09
C LEU A 84 5.96 6.24 -16.50
N LYS A 85 7.11 6.83 -16.83
CA LYS A 85 7.38 7.36 -18.18
C LYS A 85 7.29 6.29 -19.26
N GLU A 86 7.87 5.11 -19.02
CA GLU A 86 7.84 4.01 -19.98
C GLU A 86 6.43 3.47 -20.24
N ILE A 87 5.53 3.48 -19.24
CA ILE A 87 4.13 3.08 -19.41
C ILE A 87 3.24 4.21 -19.92
N GLY A 88 3.80 5.39 -20.18
CA GLY A 88 3.12 6.53 -20.79
C GLY A 88 2.41 7.45 -19.80
N TRP A 89 2.79 7.41 -18.52
CA TRP A 89 2.41 8.43 -17.54
C TRP A 89 3.47 9.53 -17.50
N THR A 90 3.05 10.77 -17.37
CA THR A 90 3.95 11.93 -17.35
C THR A 90 3.58 12.85 -16.21
N ASP A 91 4.61 13.34 -15.54
CA ASP A 91 4.48 14.49 -14.65
C ASP A 91 4.66 15.78 -15.44
N ALA A 92 3.91 16.83 -15.10
CA ALA A 92 3.95 18.09 -15.84
C ALA A 92 4.88 19.12 -15.19
N ASP A 93 5.08 19.02 -13.89
CA ASP A 93 5.82 20.00 -13.07
C ASP A 93 6.87 19.34 -12.16
N ASP A 94 7.19 18.08 -12.45
CA ASP A 94 8.16 17.24 -11.73
C ASP A 94 7.87 17.07 -10.21
N THR A 95 6.69 17.47 -9.73
CA THR A 95 6.28 17.38 -8.31
C THR A 95 6.38 15.95 -7.78
N PHE A 96 5.98 14.98 -8.58
CA PHE A 96 6.01 13.57 -8.22
C PHE A 96 7.44 13.01 -8.26
N GLU A 97 8.27 13.45 -9.20
CA GLU A 97 9.67 13.06 -9.25
C GLU A 97 10.41 13.54 -8.00
N THR A 98 10.24 14.80 -7.60
CA THR A 98 10.76 15.34 -6.34
C THR A 98 10.23 14.57 -5.12
N LEU A 99 8.94 14.19 -5.11
CA LEU A 99 8.39 13.35 -4.03
C LEU A 99 9.11 12.00 -3.93
N ILE A 100 9.46 11.38 -5.05
CA ILE A 100 10.20 10.11 -5.03
C ILE A 100 11.63 10.32 -4.53
N GLU A 101 12.31 11.39 -4.94
CA GLU A 101 13.65 11.73 -4.43
C GLU A 101 13.64 11.93 -2.92
N ASP A 102 12.67 12.69 -2.40
CA ASP A 102 12.47 12.88 -0.97
C ASP A 102 12.23 11.54 -0.26
N ILE A 103 11.35 10.68 -0.80
CA ILE A 103 11.07 9.34 -0.25
C ILE A 103 12.31 8.45 -0.22
N VAL A 104 13.19 8.54 -1.23
CA VAL A 104 14.45 7.78 -1.28
C VAL A 104 15.43 8.24 -0.19
N SER A 105 15.35 9.50 0.23
CA SER A 105 16.20 10.06 1.29
C SER A 105 15.76 9.68 2.71
N LEU A 106 14.51 9.25 2.88
CA LEU A 106 13.94 8.81 4.17
C LEU A 106 14.17 7.30 4.39
N ASP A 107 14.20 6.85 5.66
CA ASP A 107 14.38 5.42 5.99
C ASP A 107 13.12 4.54 5.75
N ILE A 108 12.51 4.68 4.56
CA ILE A 108 11.29 3.96 4.17
C ILE A 108 11.67 2.64 3.51
N SER A 109 11.47 1.53 4.21
CA SER A 109 11.87 0.19 3.74
C SER A 109 10.83 -0.51 2.85
N ARG A 110 9.62 0.04 2.70
CA ARG A 110 8.59 -0.51 1.81
C ARG A 110 7.80 0.58 1.08
N VAL A 111 7.97 0.61 -0.24
CA VAL A 111 7.28 1.53 -1.15
C VAL A 111 6.42 0.77 -2.16
N VAL A 112 5.15 1.18 -2.32
CA VAL A 112 4.23 0.64 -3.32
C VAL A 112 3.66 1.77 -4.17
N LEU A 113 3.81 1.66 -5.49
CA LEU A 113 3.17 2.54 -6.46
C LEU A 113 1.77 2.02 -6.80
N ASP A 114 0.82 2.93 -6.81
CA ASP A 114 -0.60 2.69 -6.99
C ASP A 114 -1.12 3.53 -8.16
N PHE A 115 -1.59 2.88 -9.23
CA PHE A 115 -2.07 3.57 -10.44
C PHE A 115 -3.20 2.81 -11.12
N ASP A 116 -4.06 3.54 -11.82
CA ASP A 116 -5.18 2.96 -12.57
C ASP A 116 -4.78 2.76 -14.04
N VAL A 117 -5.06 1.58 -14.59
CA VAL A 117 -4.79 1.21 -15.98
C VAL A 117 -6.11 1.17 -16.74
N GLY A 118 -6.32 2.17 -17.59
CA GLY A 118 -7.45 2.27 -18.51
C GLY A 118 -7.02 2.22 -19.97
N GLU A 119 -7.73 2.95 -20.82
CA GLU A 119 -7.27 3.23 -22.20
C GLU A 119 -5.97 4.04 -22.23
N LYS A 120 -5.76 4.83 -21.18
CA LYS A 120 -4.49 5.48 -20.82
C LYS A 120 -4.18 5.15 -19.35
N ILE A 121 -2.94 5.38 -18.93
CA ILE A 121 -2.62 5.36 -17.51
C ILE A 121 -3.34 6.53 -16.83
N GLY A 122 -3.99 6.25 -15.70
CA GLY A 122 -4.72 7.25 -14.93
C GLY A 122 -3.80 8.38 -14.49
N ARG A 123 -4.24 9.63 -14.63
CA ARG A 123 -3.47 10.82 -14.24
C ARG A 123 -3.08 10.80 -12.77
N LYS A 124 -3.99 10.30 -11.93
CA LYS A 124 -3.81 10.21 -10.48
C LYS A 124 -3.04 8.94 -10.11
N ILE A 125 -1.96 9.13 -9.37
CA ILE A 125 -1.13 8.05 -8.82
C ILE A 125 -0.95 8.22 -7.32
N ALA A 126 -0.52 7.17 -6.64
CA ALA A 126 -0.22 7.23 -5.22
C ALA A 126 1.00 6.37 -4.88
N ILE A 127 1.68 6.74 -3.80
CA ILE A 127 2.72 5.95 -3.18
C ILE A 127 2.26 5.56 -1.78
N GLU A 128 2.41 4.28 -1.44
CA GLU A 128 2.26 3.78 -0.09
C GLU A 128 3.64 3.60 0.54
N CYS A 129 3.90 4.34 1.62
CA CYS A 129 5.10 4.29 2.42
C CYS A 129 4.82 3.48 3.68
N SER A 130 5.70 2.52 3.97
CA SER A 130 5.62 1.63 5.13
C SER A 130 6.99 1.04 5.43
N PHE A 131 7.06 0.26 6.51
CA PHE A 131 8.31 -0.30 6.97
C PHE A 131 8.26 -1.84 7.02
N ALA A 132 9.40 -2.45 6.69
CA ALA A 132 9.62 -3.88 6.70
C ALA A 132 10.96 -4.19 7.41
N PRO A 133 11.00 -5.15 8.36
CA PRO A 133 9.85 -5.86 8.93
C PRO A 133 8.91 -4.92 9.70
N THR A 134 7.68 -5.36 9.98
CA THR A 134 6.69 -4.57 10.73
C THR A 134 6.94 -4.69 12.23
N TYR A 135 7.16 -3.55 12.89
CA TYR A 135 7.29 -3.44 14.36
C TYR A 135 5.99 -3.02 15.08
N PHE A 136 4.87 -3.00 14.35
CA PHE A 136 3.56 -2.61 14.86
C PHE A 136 3.60 -1.22 15.52
N HIS A 137 3.30 -1.16 16.83
CA HIS A 137 3.22 0.07 17.60
C HIS A 137 4.59 0.57 18.08
N GLU A 138 5.65 -0.23 17.92
CA GLU A 138 7.04 0.12 18.26
C GLU A 138 7.78 0.74 17.05
N GLU A 139 7.06 1.04 15.97
CA GLU A 139 7.66 1.63 14.76
C GLU A 139 7.89 3.14 14.94
N GLU A 140 9.10 3.50 15.36
CA GLU A 140 9.49 4.89 15.62
C GLU A 140 9.73 5.71 14.33
N ARG A 141 10.04 5.04 13.21
CA ARG A 141 10.33 5.71 11.92
C ARG A 141 9.13 6.44 11.32
N TRP A 142 7.93 6.24 11.84
CA TRP A 142 6.77 7.06 11.47
C TRP A 142 6.99 8.54 11.76
N ASP A 143 7.75 8.88 12.81
CA ASP A 143 7.97 10.26 13.23
C ASP A 143 8.63 11.07 12.12
N GLU A 144 9.74 10.56 11.57
CA GLU A 144 10.51 11.20 10.50
C GLU A 144 9.68 11.43 9.22
N LEU A 145 8.94 10.40 8.77
CA LEU A 145 8.06 10.54 7.61
C LEU A 145 6.94 11.57 7.86
N LEU A 146 6.36 11.59 9.07
CA LEU A 146 5.28 12.53 9.37
C LEU A 146 5.81 13.96 9.51
N ASP A 147 7.03 14.15 10.03
CA ASP A 147 7.71 15.46 10.04
C ASP A 147 7.92 16.00 8.63
N TYR A 148 8.45 15.17 7.73
CA TYR A 148 8.56 15.53 6.32
C TYR A 148 7.19 15.98 5.75
N LEU A 149 6.11 15.26 6.04
CA LEU A 149 4.77 15.63 5.56
C LEU A 149 4.23 16.93 6.18
N VAL A 150 4.61 17.24 7.42
CA VAL A 150 4.28 18.50 8.10
C VAL A 150 5.05 19.66 7.48
N GLU A 151 6.36 19.50 7.28
CA GLU A 151 7.23 20.52 6.66
C GLU A 151 6.77 20.87 5.23
N ARG A 152 6.28 19.89 4.48
CA ARG A 152 5.71 20.09 3.14
C ARG A 152 4.27 20.64 3.16
N GLY A 153 3.69 20.87 4.34
CA GLY A 153 2.33 21.38 4.50
C GLY A 153 1.24 20.43 4.01
N ILE A 154 1.52 19.13 3.94
CA ILE A 154 0.60 18.07 3.51
C ILE A 154 -0.25 17.60 4.70
N VAL A 155 0.37 17.53 5.88
CA VAL A 155 -0.23 17.15 7.17
C VAL A 155 -0.07 18.32 8.14
N SER A 156 -1.01 18.50 9.07
CA SER A 156 -0.85 19.50 10.14
C SER A 156 -0.15 18.87 11.34
N PRO A 157 0.59 19.64 12.16
CA PRO A 157 1.24 19.10 13.37
C PRO A 157 0.27 18.34 14.26
N GLU A 158 -0.95 18.84 14.45
CA GLU A 158 -1.96 18.20 15.29
C GLU A 158 -2.36 16.82 14.76
N LYS A 159 -2.46 16.65 13.44
CA LYS A 159 -2.76 15.34 12.82
C LYS A 159 -1.59 14.37 12.93
N LYS A 160 -0.34 14.85 12.92
CA LYS A 160 0.84 14.02 13.21
C LYS A 160 0.72 13.47 14.63
N ASP A 161 0.52 14.36 15.61
CA ASP A 161 0.46 13.99 17.02
C ASP A 161 -0.68 13.01 17.32
N GLU A 162 -1.89 13.30 16.79
CA GLU A 162 -3.04 12.39 16.92
C GLU A 162 -2.75 11.00 16.35
N LEU A 163 -2.11 10.93 15.17
CA LEU A 163 -1.80 9.67 14.51
C LEU A 163 -0.74 8.86 15.26
N LEU A 164 0.29 9.51 15.80
CA LEU A 164 1.30 8.84 16.61
C LEU A 164 0.69 8.33 17.94
N SER A 165 -0.21 9.11 18.56
CA SER A 165 -0.92 8.71 19.78
C SER A 165 -1.87 7.52 19.58
N PHE A 166 -2.28 7.22 18.34
CA PHE A 166 -3.10 6.05 18.02
C PHE A 166 -2.32 4.73 18.20
N GLN A 167 -1.00 4.74 18.10
CA GLN A 167 -0.21 3.52 18.27
C GLN A 167 -0.21 3.07 19.74
N GLY A 168 -0.30 1.77 19.98
CA GLY A 168 -0.17 1.24 21.34
C GLY A 168 -0.77 -0.15 21.53
N ILE A 169 -0.80 -0.56 22.79
CA ILE A 169 -1.34 -1.84 23.24
C ILE A 169 -2.49 -1.59 24.21
N ASP A 170 -3.62 -2.26 23.98
CA ASP A 170 -4.70 -2.39 24.95
C ASP A 170 -4.69 -3.84 25.50
N SER A 171 -4.16 -3.98 26.72
CA SER A 171 -4.01 -5.25 27.45
C SER A 171 -5.12 -5.39 28.50
N SER A 172 -6.32 -5.82 28.14
CA SER A 172 -7.38 -5.94 29.17
C SER A 172 -8.53 -6.91 28.92
N VAL A 173 -8.60 -7.66 27.82
CA VAL A 173 -9.72 -8.59 27.64
C VAL A 173 -9.42 -9.95 28.27
N MET A 174 -9.30 -10.00 29.60
CA MET A 174 -9.34 -11.26 30.35
C MET A 174 -10.76 -11.83 30.27
N PHE A 175 -10.98 -12.76 29.35
CA PHE A 175 -12.12 -13.67 29.46
C PHE A 175 -11.72 -14.82 30.38
N ILE A 176 -12.23 -14.81 31.61
CA ILE A 176 -12.16 -15.98 32.48
C ILE A 176 -13.22 -16.96 31.96
N ASP A 177 -12.80 -18.01 31.25
CA ASP A 177 -13.68 -19.16 31.03
C ASP A 177 -13.78 -19.94 32.35
N GLN A 178 -14.76 -19.57 33.17
CA GLN A 178 -15.01 -20.20 34.47
C GLN A 178 -15.28 -21.71 34.37
N ARG A 179 -15.60 -22.25 33.17
CA ARG A 179 -15.84 -23.67 32.97
C ARG A 179 -14.56 -24.49 32.81
N GLN A 180 -13.43 -23.86 32.47
CA GLN A 180 -12.18 -24.56 32.14
C GLN A 180 -10.98 -24.19 33.04
N GLY A 181 -11.12 -23.25 33.97
CA GLY A 181 -9.99 -22.83 34.82
C GLY A 181 -8.79 -22.31 33.99
N LYS A 182 -9.06 -21.70 32.83
CA LYS A 182 -8.03 -21.14 31.95
C LYS A 182 -8.14 -19.62 31.95
N SER A 183 -7.01 -18.95 32.16
CA SER A 183 -6.87 -17.52 31.94
C SER A 183 -6.44 -17.29 30.49
N ASN A 184 -7.19 -16.47 29.76
CA ASN A 184 -6.83 -16.00 28.43
C ASN A 184 -6.36 -14.55 28.56
N SER A 185 -5.09 -14.29 28.24
CA SER A 185 -4.64 -12.94 27.96
C SER A 185 -4.87 -12.64 26.47
N ASN A 186 -5.66 -11.61 26.23
CA ASN A 186 -5.91 -11.07 24.90
C ASN A 186 -5.29 -9.68 24.85
N THR A 187 -4.39 -9.50 23.90
CA THR A 187 -3.70 -8.24 23.64
C THR A 187 -4.17 -7.69 22.33
N ILE A 188 -4.67 -6.45 22.35
CA ILE A 188 -5.01 -5.71 21.14
C ILE A 188 -3.89 -4.72 20.85
N VAL A 189 -3.30 -4.78 19.67
CA VAL A 189 -2.25 -3.86 19.21
C VAL A 189 -2.81 -2.95 18.14
N ARG A 190 -2.77 -1.64 18.39
CA ARG A 190 -3.12 -0.57 17.45
C ARG A 190 -1.85 -0.03 16.82
N TYR A 191 -1.80 0.05 15.50
CA TYR A 191 -0.60 0.47 14.79
C TYR A 191 -0.92 1.09 13.43
N ILE A 192 0.03 1.86 12.89
CA ILE A 192 -0.05 2.41 11.53
C ILE A 192 0.48 1.34 10.56
N THR A 193 -0.27 1.06 9.50
CA THR A 193 0.12 0.08 8.48
C THR A 193 0.94 0.70 7.35
N HIS A 194 0.47 1.84 6.83
CA HIS A 194 1.10 2.60 5.78
C HIS A 194 0.52 4.01 5.72
N ILE A 195 1.32 4.94 5.19
CA ILE A 195 0.84 6.26 4.74
C ILE A 195 0.77 6.23 3.23
N LYS A 196 -0.36 6.68 2.68
CA LYS A 196 -0.57 6.81 1.25
C LYS A 196 -0.52 8.28 0.84
N ILE A 197 0.48 8.64 0.06
CA ILE A 197 0.63 9.97 -0.54
C ILE A 197 0.08 9.91 -1.95
N VAL A 198 -0.83 10.82 -2.26
CA VAL A 198 -1.61 10.84 -3.50
C VAL A 198 -1.24 12.09 -4.29
N TYR A 199 -0.82 11.86 -5.53
CA TYR A 199 -0.57 12.92 -6.50
C TYR A 199 -1.65 12.92 -7.58
N ASN A 200 -2.20 14.10 -7.84
CA ASN A 200 -3.10 14.35 -8.94
C ASN A 200 -2.65 15.65 -9.62
N PRO A 201 -2.16 15.59 -10.87
CA PRO A 201 -1.72 16.79 -11.60
C PRO A 201 -2.79 17.88 -11.74
N ASP A 202 -4.07 17.52 -11.56
CA ASP A 202 -5.19 18.47 -11.62
C ASP A 202 -5.48 19.16 -10.27
N GLU A 203 -4.73 18.82 -9.22
CA GLU A 203 -4.85 19.39 -7.87
C GLU A 203 -3.56 20.11 -7.47
N LYS A 204 -3.69 21.27 -6.80
CA LYS A 204 -2.54 22.10 -6.41
C LYS A 204 -1.65 21.49 -5.31
N LYS A 205 -2.14 20.49 -4.58
CA LYS A 205 -1.47 19.96 -3.39
C LYS A 205 -1.54 18.44 -3.37
N LEU A 206 -0.44 17.82 -2.94
CA LEU A 206 -0.41 16.42 -2.53
C LEU A 206 -1.38 16.19 -1.38
N LYS A 207 -1.90 14.96 -1.28
CA LYS A 207 -2.78 14.53 -0.19
C LYS A 207 -2.22 13.28 0.46
N ALA A 208 -2.16 13.24 1.79
CA ALA A 208 -1.79 12.05 2.53
C ALA A 208 -3.01 11.38 3.20
N LYS A 209 -2.97 10.05 3.34
CA LYS A 209 -3.94 9.26 4.12
C LYS A 209 -3.19 8.22 4.95
N ALA A 210 -3.46 8.19 6.26
CA ALA A 210 -2.96 7.14 7.12
C ALA A 210 -3.91 5.94 7.13
N TYR A 211 -3.33 4.73 7.07
CA TYR A 211 -4.06 3.49 7.21
C TYR A 211 -3.70 2.85 8.55
N MET A 212 -4.65 2.90 9.47
CA MET A 212 -4.53 2.34 10.81
C MET A 212 -5.03 0.89 10.84
N ALA A 213 -4.44 0.05 11.68
CA ALA A 213 -4.89 -1.31 11.91
C ALA A 213 -4.89 -1.67 13.39
N ILE A 214 -5.68 -2.70 13.67
CA ILE A 214 -5.79 -3.35 14.96
C ILE A 214 -5.46 -4.83 14.75
N ARG A 215 -4.56 -5.39 15.56
CA ARG A 215 -4.24 -6.81 15.57
C ARG A 215 -4.48 -7.39 16.96
N HIS A 216 -5.18 -8.53 16.99
CA HIS A 216 -5.40 -9.28 18.21
C HIS A 216 -4.36 -10.40 18.35
N PHE A 217 -3.73 -10.49 19.51
CA PHE A 217 -2.87 -11.59 19.93
C PHE A 217 -3.52 -12.27 21.13
N GLY A 218 -3.88 -13.56 20.98
CA GLY A 218 -4.40 -14.37 22.08
C GLY A 218 -3.37 -15.42 22.49
N THR A 219 -3.12 -15.55 23.79
CA THR A 219 -2.31 -16.64 24.35
C THR A 219 -3.15 -17.48 25.31
N PHE A 220 -3.09 -18.80 25.15
CA PHE A 220 -3.73 -19.77 26.04
C PHE A 220 -2.70 -20.35 26.99
N SER A 221 -2.84 -20.10 28.28
CA SER A 221 -2.07 -20.79 29.32
C SER A 221 -2.96 -21.78 30.06
N LYS A 222 -2.48 -23.02 30.26
CA LYS A 222 -3.06 -23.92 31.27
C LYS A 222 -2.72 -23.34 32.65
N MET A 223 -3.68 -23.27 33.57
CA MET A 223 -3.35 -23.07 34.97
C MET A 223 -2.73 -24.36 35.48
N ASP A 224 -1.50 -24.27 36.01
CA ASP A 224 -0.90 -25.37 36.77
C ASP A 224 -1.69 -25.52 38.07
N SER A 225 -2.22 -26.73 38.27
CA SER A 225 -3.02 -27.15 39.43
C SER A 225 -2.16 -27.57 40.61
#